data_AF-A0A5N1J8P6-F1
#
_entry.id   AF-A0A5N1J8P6-F1
#
_cell.length_a   1.000
_cell.length_b   1.000
_cell.length_c   1.000
_cell.angle_alpha   90.00
_cell.angle_beta   90.00
_cell.angle_gamma   90.00
#
_symmetry.space_group_name_H-M   'P 1'
#
loop_
_entity.id
_entity.type
_entity.pdbx_description
1 polymer ?
#
loop_
_entity_poly.entity_id
_entity_poly.type
_entity_poly.pdbx_seq_one_letter_code
_entity_poly.pdbx_strand_id
1 'polypeptide(L)'
;MRQAVNKNYYTVGEYVALEQESNVKHEYIDGVIYNMSGGTPAHSLIANNIGSELRRAMRNKPCRAYNSDLALAISESQYVYPDASVICGP
;
A
#
# COMPACT_ATOMS: atom_id res chain seq x y z
N MET A 1 5.37 -12.51 5.96
CA MET A 1 4.38 -12.27 7.03
C MET A 1 4.55 -10.84 7.50
N ARG A 2 3.45 -10.11 7.72
CA ARG A 2 3.48 -8.75 8.28
C ARG A 2 4.04 -8.82 9.71
N GLN A 3 5.05 -8.01 10.02
CA GLN A 3 5.63 -7.94 11.36
C GLN A 3 5.22 -6.61 11.98
N ALA A 4 4.57 -6.65 13.15
CA ALA A 4 4.21 -5.45 13.88
C ALA A 4 5.47 -4.75 14.40
N VAL A 5 5.53 -3.43 14.25
CA VAL A 5 6.65 -2.59 14.71
C VAL A 5 6.70 -2.56 16.24
N ASN A 6 5.54 -2.60 16.90
CA ASN A 6 5.39 -2.73 18.35
C ASN A 6 3.98 -3.28 18.69
N LYS A 7 3.75 -3.79 19.91
CA LYS A 7 2.43 -4.22 20.42
C LYS A 7 1.59 -3.08 21.00
N ASN A 8 1.92 -1.83 20.67
CA ASN A 8 1.14 -0.66 21.08
C ASN A 8 0.09 -0.34 20.02
N TYR A 9 -1.06 0.18 20.47
CA TYR A 9 -2.06 0.76 19.58
C TYR A 9 -1.70 2.22 19.29
N TYR A 10 -1.65 2.57 18.02
CA TYR A 10 -1.37 3.92 17.52
C TYR A 10 -2.65 4.54 16.97
N THR A 11 -2.78 5.85 17.14
CA THR A 11 -3.77 6.65 16.42
C THR A 11 -3.37 6.81 14.94
N VAL A 12 -4.33 7.18 14.10
CA VAL A 12 -4.06 7.51 12.68
C VAL A 12 -3.07 8.67 12.56
N GLY A 13 -3.17 9.68 13.44
CA GLY A 13 -2.26 10.82 13.42
C GLY A 13 -0.81 10.43 13.72
N GLU A 14 -0.59 9.54 14.69
CA GLU A 14 0.73 9.01 15.01
C GLU A 14 1.29 8.16 13.86
N TYR A 15 0.46 7.36 13.21
CA TYR A 15 0.86 6.62 12.00
C TYR A 15 1.28 7.55 10.87
N VAL A 16 0.52 8.61 10.58
CA VAL A 16 0.84 9.57 9.51
C VAL A 16 2.15 10.30 9.81
N ALA A 17 2.37 10.71 11.07
CA ALA A 17 3.62 11.34 11.48
C ALA A 17 4.81 10.39 11.31
N LEU A 18 4.65 9.12 11.71
CA LEU A 18 5.67 8.09 11.52
C LEU A 18 6.00 7.87 10.03
N GLU A 19 5.00 7.80 9.16
CA GLU A 19 5.21 7.62 7.71
C GLU A 19 5.97 8.78 7.08
N GLN A 20 5.76 10.01 7.54
CA GLN A 20 6.45 11.19 6.98
C GLN A 20 7.94 11.24 7.33
N GLU A 21 8.33 10.64 8.46
CA GLU A 21 9.71 10.64 8.95
C GLU A 21 10.47 9.35 8.58
N SER A 22 9.75 8.30 8.16
CA SER A 22 10.32 6.99 7.88
C SER A 22 10.84 6.86 6.44
N ASN A 23 11.98 6.18 6.29
CA ASN A 23 12.47 5.70 4.98
C ASN A 23 11.91 4.33 4.60
N VAL A 24 11.04 3.77 5.44
CA VAL A 24 10.40 2.47 5.27
C VAL A 24 8.89 2.67 5.30
N LYS A 25 8.19 2.00 4.39
CA LYS A 25 6.73 2.02 4.32
C LYS A 25 6.12 1.12 5.39
N HIS A 26 5.04 1.57 6.00
CA HIS A 26 4.25 0.79 6.94
C HIS A 26 2.77 0.73 6.56
N GLU A 27 2.14 -0.41 6.86
CA GLU A 27 0.70 -0.57 6.80
C GLU A 27 0.10 -0.35 8.18
N TYR A 28 -1.02 0.35 8.25
CA TYR A 28 -1.79 0.58 9.47
C TYR A 28 -3.09 -0.19 9.40
N ILE A 29 -3.36 -1.03 10.40
CA ILE A 29 -4.59 -1.82 10.47
C ILE A 29 -5.08 -1.80 11.90
N ASP A 30 -6.18 -1.09 12.13
CA ASP A 30 -6.92 -1.07 13.40
C ASP A 30 -6.03 -0.74 14.61
N GLY A 31 -5.17 0.27 14.43
CA GLY A 31 -4.24 0.75 15.46
C GLY A 31 -2.89 0.04 15.47
N VAL A 32 -2.68 -0.98 14.65
CA VAL A 32 -1.41 -1.71 14.59
C VAL A 32 -0.62 -1.30 13.35
N ILE A 33 0.66 -0.97 13.54
CA ILE A 33 1.59 -0.62 12.47
C ILE A 33 2.43 -1.85 12.10
N TYR A 34 2.44 -2.20 10.82
CA TYR A 34 3.19 -3.32 10.26
C TYR A 34 4.25 -2.82 9.29
N ASN A 35 5.46 -3.35 9.38
CA ASN A 35 6.47 -3.11 8.35
C ASN A 35 5.97 -3.70 7.02
N MET A 36 5.98 -2.88 5.97
CA MET A 36 5.88 -3.41 4.63
C MET A 36 7.16 -4.19 4.34
N SER A 37 7.05 -5.50 4.22
CA SER A 37 8.20 -6.33 3.82
C SER A 37 8.62 -5.95 2.40
N GLY A 38 9.94 -5.83 2.17
CA GLY A 38 10.47 -5.72 0.81
C GLY A 38 10.06 -6.92 -0.06
N GLY A 39 9.99 -6.69 -1.37
CA GLY A 39 9.66 -7.73 -2.35
C GLY A 39 10.84 -8.64 -2.69
N THR A 40 10.56 -9.89 -3.05
CA THR A 40 11.54 -10.77 -3.72
C THR A 40 11.50 -10.53 -5.24
N PRO A 41 12.50 -10.99 -6.02
CA PRO A 41 12.44 -10.91 -7.48
C PRO A 41 11.19 -11.57 -8.07
N ALA A 42 10.75 -12.70 -7.51
CA ALA A 42 9.54 -13.39 -7.93
C ALA A 42 8.27 -12.58 -7.64
N HIS A 43 8.19 -11.96 -6.45
CA HIS A 43 7.10 -11.07 -6.08
C HIS A 43 7.03 -9.85 -7.00
N SER A 44 8.18 -9.22 -7.26
CA SER A 44 8.29 -8.08 -8.18
C SER A 44 7.83 -8.43 -9.60
N LEU A 45 8.23 -9.60 -10.11
CA LEU A 45 7.80 -10.06 -11.44
C LEU A 45 6.28 -10.26 -11.51
N ILE A 46 5.68 -10.90 -10.51
CA ILE A 46 4.23 -11.12 -10.46
C ILE A 46 3.48 -9.80 -10.37
N ALA A 47 3.89 -8.90 -9.46
CA ALA A 47 3.28 -7.59 -9.30
C ALA A 47 3.36 -6.75 -10.58
N ASN A 48 4.50 -6.78 -11.28
CA ASN A 48 4.67 -6.06 -12.55
C ASN A 48 3.78 -6.63 -13.68
N ASN A 49 3.67 -7.96 -13.77
CA ASN A 49 2.75 -8.59 -14.73
C ASN A 49 1.31 -8.15 -14.48
N ILE A 50 0.84 -8.19 -13.22
CA ILE A 50 -0.50 -7.73 -12.85
C ILE A 50 -0.68 -6.25 -13.15
N GLY A 51 0.27 -5.39 -12.77
CA GLY A 51 0.23 -3.97 -13.04
C GLY A 51 0.15 -3.64 -14.54
N SER A 52 0.88 -4.39 -15.37
CA SER A 52 0.87 -4.26 -16.83
C SER A 52 -0.49 -4.63 -17.43
N GLU A 53 -1.09 -5.73 -16.96
CA GLU A 53 -2.43 -6.18 -17.36
C GLU A 53 -3.50 -5.14 -16.96
N LEU A 54 -3.46 -4.64 -15.71
CA LEU A 54 -4.37 -3.61 -15.22
C LEU A 54 -4.22 -2.31 -16.02
N ARG A 55 -2.99 -1.84 -16.25
CA ARG A 55 -2.73 -0.63 -17.05
C ARG A 55 -3.29 -0.77 -18.47
N ARG A 56 -3.17 -1.97 -19.08
CA ARG A 56 -3.78 -2.23 -20.39
C ARG A 56 -5.30 -2.19 -20.32
N ALA A 57 -5.90 -2.84 -19.32
CA ALA A 57 -7.35 -2.90 -19.13
C ALA A 57 -8.00 -1.53 -18.81
N MET A 58 -7.22 -0.59 -18.26
CA MET A 58 -7.68 0.77 -17.93
C MET A 58 -7.48 1.80 -19.05
N ARG A 59 -6.89 1.43 -20.19
CA ARG A 59 -6.77 2.35 -21.34
C ARG A 59 -8.14 2.90 -21.74
N ASN A 60 -8.21 4.22 -21.94
CA ASN A 60 -9.44 4.96 -22.29
C ASN A 60 -10.57 4.90 -21.26
N LYS A 61 -10.28 4.50 -20.01
CA LYS A 61 -11.22 4.56 -18.88
C LYS A 61 -10.80 5.70 -17.94
N PRO A 62 -11.72 6.27 -17.14
CA PRO A 62 -11.39 7.22 -16.09
C PRO A 62 -10.82 6.48 -14.86
N CYS A 63 -9.81 5.63 -15.08
CA CYS A 63 -9.18 4.82 -14.04
C CYS A 63 -7.67 4.76 -14.26
N ARG A 64 -6.90 4.72 -13.17
CA ARG A 64 -5.44 4.65 -13.18
C ARG A 64 -4.99 3.47 -12.33
N ALA A 65 -4.04 2.68 -12.85
CA ALA A 65 -3.41 1.60 -12.11
C ALA A 65 -2.17 2.13 -11.38
N TYR A 66 -1.98 1.72 -10.12
CA TYR A 66 -0.86 2.08 -9.27
C TYR A 66 -0.16 0.84 -8.74
N ASN A 67 1.14 0.96 -8.47
CA ASN A 67 1.97 -0.07 -7.84
C ASN A 67 1.98 0.09 -6.32
N SER A 68 2.85 -0.67 -5.64
CA SER A 68 3.06 -0.64 -4.19
C SER A 68 3.77 0.60 -3.64
N ASP A 69 3.90 1.66 -4.43
CA ASP A 69 4.42 2.95 -3.96
C ASP A 69 3.35 3.87 -3.39
N LEU A 70 2.08 3.62 -3.71
CA LEU A 70 0.98 4.46 -3.23
C LEU A 70 0.35 3.88 -1.97
N ALA A 71 0.35 4.66 -0.88
CA ALA A 71 -0.45 4.38 0.30
C ALA A 71 -1.93 4.64 -0.02
N LEU A 72 -2.80 3.69 0.33
CA LEU A 72 -4.24 3.81 0.17
C LEU A 72 -4.97 3.69 1.50
N ALA A 73 -5.82 4.66 1.80
CA ALA A 73 -6.83 4.53 2.83
C ALA A 73 -7.99 3.67 2.30
N ILE A 74 -8.23 2.51 2.90
CA ILE A 74 -9.35 1.62 2.55
C ILE A 74 -10.48 1.66 3.60
N SER A 75 -10.21 2.25 4.76
CA SER A 75 -11.19 2.64 5.78
C SER A 75 -10.62 3.79 6.62
N GLU A 76 -11.38 4.29 7.60
CA GLU A 76 -10.89 5.28 8.58
C GLU A 76 -9.72 4.74 9.43
N SER A 77 -9.61 3.41 9.58
CA SER A 77 -8.63 2.74 10.43
C SER A 77 -7.65 1.83 9.66
N GLN A 78 -7.65 1.87 8.32
CA GLN A 78 -6.81 0.98 7.51
C GLN A 78 -6.14 1.71 6.35
N TYR A 79 -4.80 1.70 6.38
CA TYR A 79 -3.93 2.28 5.36
C TYR A 79 -2.94 1.21 4.89
N VAL A 80 -2.91 0.93 3.59
CA VAL A 80 -2.17 -0.19 3.01
C VAL A 80 -1.36 0.22 1.78
N TYR A 81 -0.33 -0.56 1.47
CA TYR A 81 0.48 -0.43 0.25
C TYR A 81 0.29 -1.68 -0.62
N PRO A 82 -0.78 -1.76 -1.42
CA PRO A 82 -1.07 -2.97 -2.21
C PRO A 82 -0.08 -3.14 -3.36
N ASP A 83 0.23 -4.38 -3.73
CA ASP A 83 1.12 -4.70 -4.86
C ASP A 83 0.64 -4.10 -6.18
N ALA A 84 -0.67 -4.07 -6.37
CA ALA A 84 -1.32 -3.39 -7.47
C ALA A 84 -2.71 -2.89 -7.05
N SER A 85 -3.08 -1.70 -7.49
CA SER A 85 -4.40 -1.11 -7.27
C SER A 85 -4.91 -0.39 -8.51
N VAL A 86 -6.22 -0.18 -8.57
CA VAL A 86 -6.86 0.66 -9.57
C VAL A 86 -7.76 1.65 -8.86
N ILE A 87 -7.60 2.93 -9.18
CA ILE A 87 -8.45 4.01 -8.69
C ILE A 87 -9.19 4.59 -9.88
N CYS A 88 -10.51 4.66 -9.77
CA CYS A 88 -11.40 5.23 -10.79
C CYS A 88 -12.02 6.53 -10.30
N GLY A 89 -12.25 7.45 -11.24
CA GLY A 89 -12.76 8.79 -10.95
C GLY A 89 -11.97 9.84 -11.75
N PRO A 90 -12.46 11.10 -11.76
CA PRO A 90 -11.70 12.24 -12.31
C PRO A 90 -10.30 12.33 -11.68
#